data_AF-A0A7S4ST35-F1
#
_entry.id   AF-A0A7S4ST35-F1
#
_cell.length_a   1.000
_cell.length_b   1.000
_cell.length_c   1.000
_cell.angle_alpha   90.00
_cell.angle_beta   90.00
_cell.angle_gamma   90.00
#
_symmetry.space_group_name_H-M   'P 1'
#
loop_
_entity.id
_entity.type
_entity.pdbx_description
1 polymer ?
#
loop_
_entity_poly.entity_id
_entity_poly.type
_entity_poly.pdbx_seq_one_letter_code
_entity_poly.pdbx_strand_id
1 'polypeptide(L)'
;KLQGRHVVIIAHRTIYGDSYNRNVKTRGVRPRSRTLTAVQEGILDDLVFPTEIVGKRTRYKLDGSKQLKVLMNAKDQMQIETKLDTFAAVYKKLTNKDVVFEFPVES
;
A
#
# COMPACT_ATOMS: atom_id res chain seq x y z
N LYS A 1 8.10 -15.75 21.55
CA LYS A 1 7.39 -14.45 21.57
C LYS A 1 8.30 -13.39 20.93
N LEU A 2 7.80 -12.56 20.01
CA LEU A 2 8.61 -11.78 19.04
C LEU A 2 9.26 -10.48 19.59
N GLN A 3 9.78 -10.47 20.81
CA GLN A 3 10.64 -9.40 21.38
C GLN A 3 10.14 -7.95 21.16
N GLY A 4 8.82 -7.71 21.18
CA GLY A 4 8.25 -6.36 21.01
C GLY A 4 8.34 -5.78 19.59
N ARG A 5 8.74 -6.57 18.58
CA ARG A 5 8.75 -6.13 17.18
C ARG A 5 7.34 -6.08 16.61
N HIS A 6 7.08 -5.08 15.77
CA HIS A 6 5.86 -5.01 14.98
C HIS A 6 5.82 -6.16 13.97
N VAL A 7 4.69 -6.85 13.89
CA VAL A 7 4.45 -7.95 12.97
C VAL A 7 3.29 -7.55 12.07
N VAL A 8 3.48 -7.68 10.76
CA VAL A 8 2.46 -7.40 9.76
C VAL A 8 2.31 -8.62 8.86
N ILE A 9 1.08 -8.91 8.48
CA ILE A 9 0.74 -10.05 7.62
C ILE A 9 0.35 -9.47 6.26
N ILE A 10 0.97 -9.98 5.19
CA ILE A 10 0.75 -9.49 3.82
C ILE A 10 0.52 -10.69 2.92
N ALA A 11 -0.44 -10.59 2.02
CA ALA A 11 -0.66 -11.64 1.04
C ALA A 11 0.47 -11.69 0.00
N HIS A 12 0.91 -12.89 -0.36
CA HIS A 12 1.84 -13.09 -1.47
C HIS A 12 1.12 -12.94 -2.82
N ARG A 13 1.13 -11.73 -3.39
CA ARG A 13 0.41 -11.37 -4.62
C ARG A 13 1.32 -11.45 -5.85
N THR A 14 0.83 -12.07 -6.93
CA THR A 14 1.57 -12.18 -8.20
C THR A 14 1.26 -11.01 -9.13
N ILE A 15 2.29 -10.35 -9.65
CA ILE A 15 2.17 -9.26 -10.62
C ILE A 15 2.54 -9.78 -12.00
N TYR A 16 1.65 -9.61 -12.98
CA TYR A 16 1.98 -9.83 -14.39
C TYR A 16 2.50 -8.56 -15.04
N GLY A 17 3.40 -8.66 -16.01
CA GLY A 17 3.89 -7.52 -16.78
C GLY A 17 2.88 -7.02 -17.83
N ASP A 18 3.11 -5.82 -18.36
CA ASP A 18 2.26 -5.24 -19.40
C ASP A 18 2.36 -5.98 -20.74
N SER A 19 3.46 -6.72 -20.94
CA SER A 19 3.66 -7.63 -22.07
C SER A 19 2.89 -8.95 -21.96
N TYR A 20 2.04 -9.15 -20.93
CA TYR A 20 1.27 -10.39 -20.72
C TYR A 20 0.49 -10.82 -21.98
N ASN A 21 -0.21 -9.88 -22.64
CA ASN A 21 -1.00 -10.20 -23.83
C ASN A 21 -0.12 -10.52 -25.06
N ARG A 22 1.18 -10.18 -25.04
CA ARG A 22 2.12 -10.40 -26.16
C ARG A 22 2.91 -11.70 -26.01
N ASN A 23 2.82 -12.38 -24.88
CA ASN A 23 3.57 -13.60 -24.64
C ASN A 23 2.82 -14.81 -25.21
N VAL A 24 3.51 -15.59 -26.04
CA VAL A 24 2.97 -16.78 -26.73
C VAL A 24 2.43 -17.83 -25.75
N LYS A 25 2.95 -17.87 -24.52
CA LYS A 25 2.54 -18.81 -23.47
C LYS A 25 1.24 -18.41 -22.77
N THR A 26 0.85 -17.15 -22.83
CA THR A 26 -0.32 -16.62 -22.11
C THR A 26 -1.41 -16.23 -23.09
N ARG A 27 -2.62 -16.73 -22.88
CA ARG A 27 -3.78 -16.45 -23.73
C ARG A 27 -4.75 -15.50 -23.02
N GLY A 28 -5.30 -14.56 -23.78
CA GLY A 28 -6.35 -13.64 -23.32
C GLY A 28 -5.85 -12.38 -22.62
N VAL A 29 -6.78 -11.65 -22.02
CA VAL A 29 -6.55 -10.35 -21.38
C VAL A 29 -5.94 -10.53 -20.00
N ARG A 30 -4.94 -9.73 -19.65
CA ARG A 30 -4.39 -9.65 -18.29
C ARG A 30 -5.50 -9.42 -17.25
N PRO A 31 -5.62 -10.29 -16.22
CA PRO A 31 -6.57 -10.09 -15.14
C PRO A 31 -6.31 -8.80 -14.37
N ARG A 32 -7.37 -8.03 -14.06
CA ARG A 32 -7.26 -6.76 -13.32
C ARG A 32 -6.66 -6.94 -11.92
N SER A 33 -6.94 -8.05 -11.25
CA SER A 33 -6.41 -8.38 -9.92
C SER A 33 -4.90 -8.63 -9.89
N ARG A 34 -4.27 -8.88 -11.04
CA ARG A 34 -2.82 -9.16 -11.19
C ARG A 34 -2.07 -8.02 -11.86
N THR A 35 -2.62 -6.80 -11.81
CA THR A 35 -1.91 -5.60 -12.26
C THR A 35 -1.06 -5.01 -11.15
N LEU A 36 0.00 -4.27 -11.54
CA LEU A 36 0.89 -3.59 -10.58
C LEU A 36 0.10 -2.69 -9.63
N THR A 37 -0.87 -1.93 -10.15
CA THR A 37 -1.69 -1.01 -9.36
C THR A 37 -2.60 -1.75 -8.38
N ALA A 38 -3.35 -2.74 -8.85
CA ALA A 38 -4.26 -3.50 -7.99
C ALA A 38 -3.53 -4.29 -6.89
N VAL A 39 -2.35 -4.83 -7.22
CA VAL A 39 -1.53 -5.54 -6.22
C VAL A 39 -0.98 -4.57 -5.17
N GLN A 40 -0.50 -3.39 -5.57
CA GLN A 40 0.00 -2.39 -4.63
C GLN A 40 -1.10 -1.81 -3.74
N GLU A 41 -2.31 -1.63 -4.27
CA GLU A 41 -3.49 -1.26 -3.48
C GLU A 41 -3.83 -2.35 -2.46
N GLY A 42 -3.84 -3.62 -2.87
CA GLY A 42 -4.09 -4.73 -1.95
C GLY A 42 -3.02 -4.89 -0.86
N ILE A 43 -1.75 -4.59 -1.16
CA ILE A 43 -0.68 -4.58 -0.14
C ILE A 43 -0.91 -3.47 0.89
N LEU A 44 -1.37 -2.28 0.45
CA LEU A 44 -1.69 -1.20 1.39
C LEU A 44 -2.82 -1.61 2.34
N ASP A 45 -3.86 -2.23 1.81
CA ASP A 45 -5.02 -2.63 2.61
C ASP A 45 -4.62 -3.75 3.62
N ASP A 46 -3.77 -4.70 3.21
CA ASP A 46 -3.23 -5.74 4.10
C ASP A 46 -2.35 -5.13 5.22
N LEU A 47 -1.56 -4.09 4.90
CA LEU A 47 -0.64 -3.44 5.84
C LEU A 47 -1.38 -2.70 6.97
N VAL A 48 -2.48 -2.02 6.66
CA VAL A 48 -3.18 -1.15 7.63
C VAL A 48 -4.25 -1.86 8.43
N PHE A 49 -4.48 -3.16 8.24
CA PHE A 49 -5.40 -3.93 9.06
C PHE A 49 -5.04 -3.79 10.56
N PRO A 50 -5.98 -3.45 11.46
CA PRO A 50 -7.44 -3.51 11.33
C PRO A 50 -8.14 -2.24 10.83
N THR A 51 -7.40 -1.16 10.56
CA THR A 51 -8.03 0.09 10.07
C THR A 51 -8.40 0.06 8.62
N GLU A 52 -9.45 0.82 8.31
CA GLU A 52 -9.85 1.11 6.95
C GLU A 52 -9.21 2.39 6.44
N ILE A 53 -8.90 2.40 5.15
CA ILE A 53 -8.40 3.59 4.45
C ILE A 53 -9.61 4.41 4.01
N VAL A 54 -9.75 5.61 4.58
CA VAL A 54 -10.81 6.57 4.25
C VAL A 54 -10.52 7.28 2.94
N GLY A 55 -9.25 7.51 2.62
CA GLY A 55 -8.87 8.21 1.40
C GLY A 55 -7.42 7.98 0.99
N LYS A 56 -7.14 8.17 -0.30
CA LYS A 56 -5.79 8.09 -0.87
C LYS A 56 -5.60 9.29 -1.79
N ARG A 57 -4.50 10.03 -1.63
CA ARG A 57 -4.13 11.12 -2.56
C ARG A 57 -2.64 11.01 -2.92
N THR A 58 -2.31 11.19 -4.19
CA THR A 58 -0.90 11.26 -4.62
C THR A 58 -0.49 12.72 -4.73
N ARG A 59 0.47 13.15 -3.91
CA ARG A 59 1.08 14.47 -4.02
C ARG A 59 2.25 14.39 -5.00
N TYR A 60 2.24 15.31 -5.97
CA TYR A 60 3.37 15.56 -6.85
C TYR A 60 4.16 16.73 -6.28
N LYS A 61 5.46 16.52 -6.05
CA LYS A 61 6.38 17.57 -5.61
C LYS A 61 7.01 18.26 -6.83
N LEU A 62 7.58 19.44 -6.62
CA LEU A 62 8.25 20.22 -7.68
C LEU A 62 9.46 19.51 -8.28
N ASP A 63 10.08 18.62 -7.51
CA ASP A 63 11.18 17.74 -7.95
C ASP A 63 10.72 16.58 -8.84
N GLY A 64 9.42 16.46 -9.13
CA GLY A 64 8.82 15.36 -9.89
C GLY A 64 8.57 14.08 -9.10
N SER A 65 9.00 14.03 -7.83
CA SER A 65 8.75 12.89 -6.95
C SER A 65 7.26 12.78 -6.60
N LYS A 66 6.81 11.53 -6.47
CA LYS A 66 5.44 11.20 -6.08
C LYS A 66 5.44 10.70 -4.65
N GLN A 67 4.60 11.29 -3.82
CA GLN A 67 4.38 10.87 -2.44
C GLN A 67 2.92 10.50 -2.26
N LEU A 68 2.66 9.25 -1.88
CA LEU A 68 1.30 8.79 -1.63
C LEU A 68 0.92 9.13 -0.19
N LYS A 69 -0.17 9.87 -0.01
CA LYS A 69 -0.75 10.18 1.29
C LYS A 69 -1.99 9.33 1.48
N VAL A 70 -1.99 8.51 2.53
CA VAL A 70 -3.06 7.57 2.87
C VAL A 70 -3.75 8.09 4.13
N LEU A 71 -5.05 8.34 4.03
CA LEU A 71 -5.88 8.79 5.13
C LEU A 71 -6.52 7.57 5.79
N MET A 72 -6.22 7.34 7.07
CA MET A 72 -6.81 6.25 7.85
C MET A 72 -7.95 6.79 8.72
N ASN A 73 -8.79 5.88 9.22
CA ASN A 73 -9.89 6.25 10.11
C ASN A 73 -9.36 6.84 11.43
N ALA A 74 -9.89 7.99 11.84
CA ALA A 74 -9.46 8.70 13.05
C ALA A 74 -9.79 7.94 14.34
N LYS A 75 -10.81 7.07 14.31
CA LYS A 75 -11.26 6.30 15.49
C LYS A 75 -10.17 5.39 16.07
N ASP A 76 -9.28 4.90 15.22
CA ASP A 76 -8.28 3.90 15.56
C ASP A 76 -6.87 4.51 15.73
N GLN A 77 -6.78 5.84 15.76
CA GLN A 77 -5.52 6.59 15.79
C GLN A 77 -4.60 6.13 16.93
N MET A 78 -5.13 6.03 18.16
CA MET A 78 -4.34 5.66 19.34
C MET A 78 -3.66 4.29 19.23
N GLN A 79 -4.26 3.35 18.49
CA GLN A 79 -3.72 1.98 18.37
C GLN A 79 -2.65 1.86 17.29
N ILE A 80 -2.73 2.69 16.25
CA ILE A 80 -1.92 2.56 15.04
C ILE A 80 -0.80 3.59 14.95
N GLU A 81 -0.87 4.69 15.70
CA GLU A 81 0.15 5.75 15.71
C GLU A 81 1.57 5.20 15.92
N THR A 82 1.73 4.22 16.80
CA THR A 82 3.03 3.57 17.07
C THR A 82 3.58 2.71 15.93
N LYS A 83 2.75 2.37 14.93
CA LYS A 83 3.09 1.45 13.82
C LYS A 83 3.31 2.18 12.48
N LEU A 84 3.01 3.47 12.40
CA LEU A 84 3.01 4.22 11.13
C LEU A 84 4.37 4.18 10.41
N ASP A 85 5.45 4.38 11.15
CA ASP A 85 6.81 4.34 10.60
C ASP A 85 7.15 2.95 10.06
N THR A 86 6.65 1.90 10.73
CA THR A 86 6.83 0.52 10.26
C THR A 86 6.09 0.28 8.96
N PHE A 87 4.84 0.73 8.85
CA PHE A 87 4.06 0.59 7.62
C PHE A 87 4.71 1.32 6.44
N ALA A 88 5.20 2.54 6.67
CA ALA A 88 5.90 3.30 5.65
C ALA A 88 7.18 2.60 5.18
N ALA A 89 7.97 2.07 6.12
CA ALA A 89 9.19 1.33 5.81
C ALA A 89 8.92 0.04 5.03
N VAL A 90 7.92 -0.76 5.45
CA VAL A 90 7.57 -2.01 4.77
C VAL A 90 7.03 -1.75 3.37
N TYR A 91 6.12 -0.80 3.20
CA TYR A 91 5.57 -0.48 1.89
C TYR A 91 6.65 0.04 0.93
N LYS A 92 7.55 0.91 1.42
CA LYS A 92 8.71 1.39 0.66
C LYS A 92 9.60 0.23 0.23
N LYS A 93 9.87 -0.73 1.12
CA LYS A 93 10.72 -1.88 0.80
C LYS A 93 10.10 -2.82 -0.24
N LEU A 94 8.79 -3.02 -0.21
CA LEU A 94 8.09 -3.92 -1.13
C LEU A 94 7.81 -3.29 -2.49
N THR A 95 7.56 -1.98 -2.54
CA THR A 95 7.04 -1.32 -3.76
C THR A 95 7.94 -0.22 -4.32
N ASN A 96 8.98 0.18 -3.58
CA ASN A 96 9.84 1.33 -3.87
C ASN A 96 9.06 2.67 -4.01
N LYS A 97 7.90 2.79 -3.36
CA LYS A 97 7.11 4.02 -3.33
C LYS A 97 7.08 4.61 -1.93
N ASP A 98 7.24 5.93 -1.84
CA ASP A 98 7.12 6.65 -0.59
C ASP A 98 5.65 6.88 -0.22
N VAL A 99 5.31 6.49 1.02
CA VAL A 99 3.97 6.65 1.60
C VAL A 99 4.06 7.41 2.91
N VAL A 100 3.06 8.26 3.14
CA VAL A 100 2.80 8.91 4.43
C VAL A 100 1.38 8.58 4.85
N PHE A 101 1.23 8.15 6.09
CA PHE A 101 -0.06 7.88 6.69
C PHE A 101 -0.49 9.09 7.53
N GLU A 102 -1.69 9.60 7.28
CA GLU A 102 -2.28 10.77 7.92
C GLU A 102 -3.69 10.40 8.44
N PHE A 103 -4.20 11.15 9.41
CA PHE A 103 -5.59 11.06 9.85
C PHE A 103 -6.35 12.30 9.35
N PRO A 104 -7.65 12.18 8.99
CA PRO A 104 -8.44 13.35 8.64
C PRO A 104 -8.59 14.28 9.84
N VAL A 105 -8.43 15.58 9.62
CA VAL A 105 -8.72 16.60 10.63
C VAL A 105 -10.22 16.87 10.55
N GLU A 106 -10.98 16.37 11.53
CA GLU A 106 -12.37 16.80 11.71
C GLU A 106 -12.36 18.30 12.01
N SER A 107 -12.99 19.10 11.14
CA SER A 107 -13.14 20.55 11.33
C SER A 107 -14.47 20.85 11.99
#